data_AF-A0A4U1I9Z7-F1
#
_entry.id   AF-A0A4U1I9Z7-F1
#
_cell.length_a   1.000
_cell.length_b   1.000
_cell.length_c   1.000
_cell.angle_alpha   90.00
_cell.angle_beta   90.00
_cell.angle_gamma   90.00
#
_symmetry.space_group_name_H-M   'P 1'
#
loop_
_entity.id
_entity.type
_entity.pdbx_description
1 polymer ?
#
loop_
_entity_poly.entity_id
_entity_poly.type
_entity_poly.pdbx_seq_one_letter_code
_entity_poly.pdbx_strand_id
1 'polypeptide(L)'
;MPLSLHEKGLYFAHSLADLTGKPVAVYIEPTGVKAGGISTATDGYQIRTALVNLLRNGNCGRTGLICLSYVPGELDRGMFQMNSVTGGLFWATTSQIHKATVASFAWTAGVVAYSEDARPWVTASESNRVVMANSWLRTNRLDGKLLHPPMVSTEVSDMRGRLAREYTPPTVVEVPDLTGAPPGYRPTPLSDAILMALAYAIVRVSWSEGAIKDAEHSTQAEEFGGHNIGCVMIDGTGKIFGWGLNLNAVGASLHGETMAILTHQRTNGGPLPAGTRIYTTLKPCYMCAGTIVSAAPDCTVIYGQDDRNITNSALDRRVNNCSNVMRAGETTGPALLRIQGRQSTTGSLATEAARGLMGDALEEFFRIGANIPPHRWESDLWMQAMDLLCAISPFAKTLYGYYLKGLEAQSS
;
A
#
# COMPACT_ATOMS: atom_id res chain seq x y z
N MET A 1 -17.90 36.62 2.43
CA MET A 1 -16.50 36.52 1.94
C MET A 1 -16.54 35.41 0.92
N PRO A 2 -16.07 35.59 -0.33
CA PRO A 2 -16.20 34.54 -1.34
C PRO A 2 -15.63 33.22 -0.82
N LEU A 3 -16.30 32.11 -1.15
CA LEU A 3 -15.89 30.79 -0.68
C LEU A 3 -14.39 30.57 -0.87
N SER A 4 -13.73 30.01 0.15
CA SER A 4 -12.33 29.64 0.10
C SER A 4 -12.11 28.49 -0.88
N LEU A 5 -10.85 28.23 -1.25
CA LEU A 5 -10.52 27.17 -2.22
C LEU A 5 -10.99 25.77 -1.77
N HIS A 6 -10.85 25.45 -0.48
CA HIS A 6 -11.28 24.15 0.05
C HIS A 6 -12.80 24.05 0.16
N GLU A 7 -13.50 25.15 0.48
CA GLU A 7 -14.96 25.20 0.46
C GLU A 7 -15.49 24.93 -0.95
N LYS A 8 -14.91 25.58 -1.97
CA LYS A 8 -15.23 25.31 -3.39
C LYS A 8 -14.99 23.85 -3.77
N GLY A 9 -13.87 23.28 -3.33
CA GLY A 9 -13.56 21.86 -3.55
C GLY A 9 -14.55 20.91 -2.87
N LEU A 10 -15.02 21.23 -1.67
CA LEU A 10 -16.02 20.43 -0.95
C LEU A 10 -17.39 20.48 -1.65
N TYR A 11 -17.82 21.67 -2.09
CA TYR A 11 -19.03 21.80 -2.90
C TYR A 11 -18.95 20.95 -4.16
N PHE A 12 -17.81 20.96 -4.85
CA PHE A 12 -17.60 20.16 -6.04
C PHE A 12 -17.62 18.65 -5.76
N ALA A 13 -16.96 18.19 -4.69
CA ALA A 13 -16.94 16.78 -4.30
C ALA A 13 -18.34 16.25 -3.96
N HIS A 14 -19.14 16.99 -3.19
CA HIS A 14 -20.49 16.57 -2.81
C HIS A 14 -21.47 16.57 -3.97
N SER A 15 -21.37 17.52 -4.91
CA SER A 15 -22.18 17.54 -6.13
C SER A 15 -21.87 16.34 -7.04
N LEU A 16 -20.59 16.01 -7.23
CA LEU A 16 -20.20 14.84 -8.02
C LEU A 16 -20.61 13.52 -7.36
N ALA A 17 -20.59 13.46 -6.02
CA ALA A 17 -21.01 12.26 -5.30
C ALA A 17 -22.50 11.96 -5.52
N ASP A 18 -23.35 13.00 -5.53
CA ASP A 18 -24.77 12.90 -5.87
C ASP A 18 -24.98 12.41 -7.31
N LEU A 19 -24.29 13.05 -8.28
CA LEU A 19 -24.38 12.68 -9.69
C LEU A 19 -23.96 11.23 -9.96
N THR A 20 -22.96 10.74 -9.23
CA THR A 20 -22.39 9.39 -9.44
C THR A 20 -23.02 8.32 -8.54
N GLY A 21 -23.78 8.71 -7.52
CA GLY A 21 -24.29 7.81 -6.48
C GLY A 21 -23.19 7.13 -5.66
N LYS A 22 -21.96 7.67 -5.67
CA LYS A 22 -20.78 7.06 -5.05
C LYS A 22 -19.92 8.12 -4.34
N PRO A 23 -19.16 7.77 -3.30
CA PRO A 23 -18.20 8.69 -2.69
C PRO A 23 -17.17 9.21 -3.70
N VAL A 24 -16.80 10.49 -3.60
CA VAL A 24 -15.89 11.19 -4.52
C VAL A 24 -14.79 11.92 -3.76
N ALA A 25 -13.59 11.95 -4.34
CA ALA A 25 -12.44 12.75 -3.92
C ALA A 25 -12.02 13.65 -5.08
N VAL A 26 -11.68 14.90 -4.82
CA VAL A 26 -11.28 15.86 -5.85
C VAL A 26 -10.00 16.57 -5.45
N TYR A 27 -9.06 16.68 -6.38
CA TYR A 27 -7.84 17.46 -6.23
C TYR A 27 -8.04 18.82 -6.90
N ILE A 28 -7.89 19.89 -6.13
CA ILE A 28 -8.17 21.26 -6.55
C ILE A 28 -6.97 22.18 -6.30
N GLU A 29 -6.70 23.03 -7.27
CA GLU A 29 -5.69 24.09 -7.24
C GLU A 29 -6.37 25.46 -7.40
N PRO A 30 -5.68 26.59 -7.14
CA PRO A 30 -6.24 27.92 -7.35
C PRO A 30 -6.81 28.15 -8.77
N THR A 31 -6.28 27.42 -9.75
CA THR A 31 -6.71 27.46 -11.16
C THR A 31 -7.85 26.48 -11.50
N GLY A 32 -8.43 25.80 -10.50
CA GLY A 32 -9.57 24.90 -10.66
C GLY A 32 -9.30 23.45 -10.27
N VAL A 33 -10.31 22.59 -10.49
CA VAL A 33 -10.22 21.15 -10.24
C VAL A 33 -9.31 20.50 -11.29
N LYS A 34 -8.35 19.71 -10.84
CA LYS A 34 -7.33 19.09 -11.71
C LYS A 34 -7.52 17.59 -11.88
N ALA A 35 -8.06 16.92 -10.87
CA ALA A 35 -8.33 15.49 -10.92
C ALA A 35 -9.47 15.10 -9.98
N GLY A 36 -10.09 13.94 -10.25
CA GLY A 36 -11.15 13.36 -9.45
C GLY A 36 -10.98 11.85 -9.33
N GLY A 37 -11.43 11.28 -8.22
CA GLY A 37 -11.53 9.85 -7.98
C GLY A 37 -12.92 9.51 -7.48
N ILE A 38 -13.54 8.48 -8.07
CA ILE A 38 -14.84 7.96 -7.65
C ILE A 38 -14.59 6.62 -6.95
N SER A 39 -15.29 6.34 -5.86
CA SER A 39 -15.24 5.04 -5.22
C SER A 39 -15.83 3.98 -6.13
N THR A 40 -15.04 2.96 -6.44
CA THR A 40 -15.47 1.78 -7.21
C THR A 40 -15.56 0.53 -6.35
N ALA A 41 -15.43 0.68 -5.03
CA ALA A 41 -15.64 -0.40 -4.08
C ALA A 41 -17.10 -0.86 -4.10
N THR A 42 -17.33 -2.18 -4.22
CA THR A 42 -18.66 -2.79 -4.10
C THR A 42 -18.98 -3.25 -2.66
N ASP A 43 -17.96 -3.31 -1.81
CA ASP A 43 -18.03 -3.70 -0.39
C ASP A 43 -16.96 -2.94 0.42
N GLY A 44 -16.93 -3.16 1.74
CA GLY A 44 -15.95 -2.53 2.66
C GLY A 44 -14.54 -3.12 2.62
N TYR A 45 -14.32 -4.16 1.82
CA TYR A 45 -13.08 -4.94 1.76
C TYR A 45 -12.19 -4.55 0.57
N GLN A 46 -12.77 -3.89 -0.44
CA GLN A 46 -12.04 -3.43 -1.62
C GLN A 46 -11.27 -2.13 -1.38
N ILE A 47 -9.97 -2.14 -1.70
CA ILE A 47 -9.07 -0.99 -1.67
C ILE A 47 -9.24 -0.02 -2.87
N ARG A 48 -10.49 0.35 -3.14
CA ARG A 48 -10.91 1.18 -4.27
C ARG A 48 -11.75 2.38 -3.83
N THR A 49 -11.38 3.00 -2.71
CA THR A 49 -12.02 4.23 -2.24
C THR A 49 -11.78 5.37 -3.23
N ALA A 50 -12.59 6.41 -3.12
CA ALA A 50 -12.46 7.59 -3.97
C ALA A 50 -11.08 8.25 -3.85
N LEU A 51 -10.53 8.33 -2.62
CA LEU A 51 -9.21 8.93 -2.39
C LEU A 51 -8.10 8.05 -2.97
N VAL A 52 -8.17 6.73 -2.81
CA VAL A 52 -7.21 5.80 -3.42
C VAL A 52 -7.20 5.96 -4.94
N ASN A 53 -8.38 5.98 -5.55
CA ASN A 53 -8.50 6.11 -7.00
C ASN A 53 -8.02 7.48 -7.51
N LEU A 54 -8.23 8.55 -6.74
CA LEU A 54 -7.70 9.87 -7.02
C LEU A 54 -6.16 9.87 -6.96
N LEU A 55 -5.58 9.38 -5.87
CA LEU A 55 -4.12 9.44 -5.66
C LEU A 55 -3.34 8.56 -6.64
N ARG A 56 -3.92 7.43 -7.07
CA ARG A 56 -3.29 6.56 -8.07
C ARG A 56 -3.21 7.18 -9.47
N ASN A 57 -4.22 7.96 -9.86
CA ASN A 57 -4.38 8.38 -11.26
C ASN A 57 -4.31 9.90 -11.47
N GLY A 58 -4.46 10.68 -10.41
CA GLY A 58 -4.67 12.13 -10.46
C GLY A 58 -3.40 12.97 -10.47
N ASN A 59 -2.22 12.36 -10.34
CA ASN A 59 -0.91 13.03 -10.27
C ASN A 59 -0.94 14.30 -9.40
N CYS A 60 -1.39 14.14 -8.15
CA CYS A 60 -1.64 15.26 -7.25
C CYS A 60 -0.30 15.94 -6.87
N GLY A 61 -0.13 17.19 -7.30
CA GLY A 61 1.04 18.00 -6.98
C GLY A 61 1.05 18.48 -5.52
N ARG A 62 2.18 19.07 -5.10
CA ARG A 62 2.37 19.58 -3.74
C ARG A 62 1.60 20.87 -3.42
N THR A 63 1.06 21.55 -4.42
CA THR A 63 0.49 22.91 -4.30
C THR A 63 -1.02 22.95 -4.15
N GLY A 64 -1.72 21.88 -4.52
CA GLY A 64 -3.18 21.77 -4.38
C GLY A 64 -3.60 21.15 -3.06
N LEU A 65 -4.92 20.96 -2.92
CA LEU A 65 -5.56 20.32 -1.79
C LEU A 65 -6.56 19.27 -2.26
N ILE A 66 -6.89 18.31 -1.38
CA ILE A 66 -7.87 17.27 -1.68
C ILE A 66 -9.13 17.51 -0.86
N CYS A 67 -10.30 17.46 -1.51
CA CYS A 67 -11.60 17.53 -0.84
C CYS A 67 -12.36 16.21 -1.02
N LEU A 68 -12.93 15.69 0.06
CA LEU A 68 -13.73 14.47 0.08
C LEU A 68 -15.21 14.78 0.28
N SER A 69 -16.07 14.03 -0.40
CA SER A 69 -17.52 14.05 -0.17
C SER A 69 -17.95 13.22 1.06
N TYR A 70 -16.99 12.66 1.79
CA TYR A 70 -17.20 11.68 2.87
C TYR A 70 -16.12 11.84 3.94
N VAL A 71 -16.39 11.31 5.14
CA VAL A 71 -15.41 11.28 6.22
C VAL A 71 -14.35 10.22 5.91
N PRO A 72 -13.04 10.56 5.89
CA PRO A 72 -11.99 9.61 5.53
C PRO A 72 -11.86 8.47 6.55
N GLY A 73 -11.89 7.24 6.03
CA GLY A 73 -11.61 6.03 6.79
C GLY A 73 -10.11 5.82 7.01
N GLU A 74 -9.71 4.71 7.66
CA GLU A 74 -8.30 4.46 7.98
C GLU A 74 -7.42 4.26 6.76
N LEU A 75 -7.96 3.58 5.73
CA LEU A 75 -7.30 3.45 4.44
C LEU A 75 -7.02 4.84 3.83
N ASP A 76 -8.00 5.74 3.87
CA ASP A 76 -7.87 7.09 3.31
C ASP A 76 -6.83 7.91 4.09
N ARG A 77 -6.82 7.79 5.43
CA ARG A 77 -5.82 8.44 6.29
C ARG A 77 -4.42 7.94 5.98
N GLY A 78 -4.24 6.63 5.83
CA GLY A 78 -2.97 6.03 5.44
C GLY A 78 -2.52 6.48 4.05
N MET A 79 -3.43 6.46 3.07
CA MET A 79 -3.17 6.91 1.71
C MET A 79 -2.76 8.39 1.66
N PHE A 80 -3.46 9.23 2.42
CA PHE A 80 -3.14 10.65 2.52
C PHE A 80 -1.77 10.89 3.18
N GLN A 81 -1.46 10.12 4.24
CA GLN A 81 -0.14 10.15 4.90
C GLN A 81 1.01 9.87 3.93
N MET A 82 0.82 8.94 3.00
CA MET A 82 1.89 8.55 2.07
C MET A 82 2.07 9.52 0.89
N ASN A 83 1.01 10.23 0.48
CA ASN A 83 1.05 11.05 -0.75
C ASN A 83 1.40 12.53 -0.51
N SER A 84 1.56 12.95 0.76
CA SER A 84 2.11 14.26 1.17
C SER A 84 1.63 15.46 0.34
N VAL A 85 0.30 15.62 0.21
CA VAL A 85 -0.28 16.81 -0.42
C VAL A 85 -0.26 17.96 0.58
N THR A 86 0.63 18.94 0.36
CA THR A 86 0.90 20.04 1.30
C THR A 86 -0.34 20.88 1.62
N GLY A 87 -1.30 20.99 0.69
CA GLY A 87 -2.53 21.76 0.90
C GLY A 87 -3.47 21.16 1.94
N GLY A 88 -3.33 19.88 2.28
CA GLY A 88 -4.20 19.18 3.23
C GLY A 88 -5.33 18.39 2.57
N LEU A 89 -5.98 17.55 3.38
CA LEU A 89 -7.19 16.81 3.04
C LEU A 89 -8.38 17.40 3.79
N PHE A 90 -9.44 17.75 3.08
CA PHE A 90 -10.62 18.40 3.64
C PHE A 90 -11.85 17.52 3.52
N TRP A 91 -12.69 17.53 4.55
CA TRP A 91 -14.04 16.96 4.54
C TRP A 91 -14.94 17.76 5.49
N ALA A 92 -16.25 17.63 5.32
CA ALA A 92 -17.23 18.27 6.19
C ALA A 92 -18.03 17.24 6.99
N THR A 93 -18.19 17.49 8.29
CA THR A 93 -19.18 16.85 9.17
C THR A 93 -20.35 17.80 9.36
N THR A 94 -21.40 17.42 10.11
CA THR A 94 -22.69 18.14 10.25
C THR A 94 -22.58 19.63 10.63
N SER A 95 -21.48 20.06 11.23
CA SER A 95 -21.28 21.46 11.65
C SER A 95 -19.83 21.94 11.53
N GLN A 96 -18.91 21.11 11.04
CA GLN A 96 -17.49 21.43 11.03
C GLN A 96 -16.85 21.05 9.70
N ILE A 97 -15.85 21.83 9.28
CA ILE A 97 -14.91 21.42 8.24
C ILE A 97 -13.63 20.99 8.95
N HIS A 98 -13.12 19.83 8.56
CA HIS A 98 -11.86 19.32 9.05
C HIS A 98 -10.80 19.46 7.97
N LYS A 99 -9.58 19.79 8.40
CA LYS A 99 -8.37 19.70 7.59
C LYS A 99 -7.44 18.67 8.23
N ALA A 100 -7.09 17.64 7.48
CA ALA A 100 -5.99 16.78 7.83
C ALA A 100 -4.68 17.25 7.17
N THR A 101 -3.60 17.14 7.93
CA THR A 101 -2.23 17.41 7.50
C THR A 101 -1.30 16.30 7.97
N VAL A 102 -0.19 16.13 7.24
CA VAL A 102 0.82 15.13 7.52
C VAL A 102 2.14 15.85 7.70
N ALA A 103 2.74 15.73 8.89
CA ALA A 103 4.06 16.24 9.19
C ALA A 103 4.88 15.10 9.81
N SER A 104 6.06 14.80 9.24
CA SER A 104 6.92 13.72 9.71
C SER A 104 6.19 12.37 9.88
N PHE A 105 5.34 12.01 8.90
CA PHE A 105 4.49 10.81 8.94
C PHE A 105 3.49 10.74 10.11
N ALA A 106 3.25 11.85 10.82
CA ALA A 106 2.16 11.96 11.78
C ALA A 106 0.93 12.57 11.09
N TRP A 107 -0.13 11.79 10.99
CA TRP A 107 -1.45 12.30 10.58
C TRP A 107 -2.06 13.10 11.73
N THR A 108 -2.55 14.29 11.41
CA THR A 108 -3.30 15.15 12.33
C THR A 108 -4.52 15.69 11.60
N ALA A 109 -5.62 15.89 12.31
CA ALA A 109 -6.75 16.64 11.77
C ALA A 109 -7.33 17.60 12.80
N GLY A 110 -7.57 18.82 12.36
CA GLY A 110 -8.19 19.87 13.16
C GLY A 110 -9.41 20.43 12.47
N VAL A 111 -10.32 21.00 13.27
CA VAL A 111 -11.41 21.82 12.76
C VAL A 111 -10.82 23.11 12.19
N VAL A 112 -11.27 23.51 11.01
CA VAL A 112 -10.89 24.78 10.39
C VAL A 112 -12.09 25.71 10.31
N ALA A 113 -11.81 27.00 10.45
CA ALA A 113 -12.81 28.04 10.23
C ALA A 113 -13.26 28.02 8.76
N TYR A 114 -14.54 28.31 8.56
CA TYR A 114 -15.16 28.45 7.25
C TYR A 114 -15.86 29.81 7.14
N SER A 115 -16.05 30.28 5.92
CA SER A 115 -16.68 31.57 5.65
C SER A 115 -18.16 31.61 6.06
N GLU A 116 -18.70 32.78 6.41
CA GLU A 116 -20.15 32.94 6.63
C GLU A 116 -20.98 32.50 5.41
N ASP A 117 -20.42 32.63 4.20
CA ASP A 117 -21.04 32.18 2.96
C ASP A 117 -21.14 30.64 2.89
N ALA A 118 -20.19 29.91 3.51
CA ALA A 118 -20.21 28.46 3.63
C ALA A 118 -21.10 27.97 4.79
N ARG A 119 -21.39 28.82 5.79
CA ARG A 119 -22.11 28.44 7.01
C ARG A 119 -23.45 27.75 6.74
N PRO A 120 -24.34 28.26 5.86
CA PRO A 120 -25.61 27.60 5.57
C PRO A 120 -25.41 26.18 5.03
N TRP A 121 -24.37 25.95 4.23
CA TRP A 121 -24.04 24.64 3.69
C TRP A 121 -23.44 23.72 4.75
N VAL A 122 -22.47 24.21 5.54
CA VAL A 122 -21.85 23.41 6.60
C VAL A 122 -22.86 23.00 7.65
N THR A 123 -23.87 23.79 7.98
CA THR A 123 -24.89 23.41 8.98
C THR A 123 -26.07 22.64 8.40
N ALA A 124 -26.12 22.46 7.08
CA ALA A 124 -27.21 21.74 6.42
C ALA A 124 -27.09 20.23 6.60
N SER A 125 -28.23 19.53 6.51
CA SER A 125 -28.25 18.06 6.37
C SER A 125 -27.49 17.64 5.11
N GLU A 126 -27.05 16.39 5.06
CA GLU A 126 -26.33 15.83 3.91
C GLU A 126 -27.10 16.02 2.60
N SER A 127 -28.41 15.74 2.60
CA SER A 127 -29.30 15.97 1.46
C SER A 127 -29.36 17.45 1.04
N ASN A 128 -29.44 18.37 2.00
CA ASN A 128 -29.49 19.80 1.71
C ASN A 128 -28.14 20.34 1.22
N ARG A 129 -27.01 19.80 1.69
CA ARG A 129 -25.67 20.14 1.19
C ARG A 129 -25.52 19.86 -0.29
N VAL A 130 -26.05 18.71 -0.73
CA VAL A 130 -26.05 18.33 -2.14
C VAL A 130 -26.85 19.35 -2.97
N VAL A 131 -28.06 19.69 -2.55
CA VAL A 131 -28.91 20.69 -3.23
C VAL A 131 -28.21 22.04 -3.34
N MET A 132 -27.61 22.49 -2.24
CA MET A 132 -26.91 23.77 -2.17
C MET A 132 -25.62 23.76 -3.01
N ALA A 133 -24.86 22.65 -2.99
CA ALA A 133 -23.68 22.46 -3.82
C ALA A 133 -24.00 22.50 -5.31
N ASN A 134 -25.05 21.76 -5.72
CA ASN A 134 -25.56 21.77 -7.10
C ASN A 134 -26.01 23.17 -7.53
N SER A 135 -26.69 23.91 -6.65
CA SER A 135 -27.12 25.29 -6.93
C SER A 135 -25.96 26.28 -7.07
N TRP A 136 -24.95 26.14 -6.21
CA TRP A 136 -23.77 26.96 -6.26
C TRP A 136 -22.96 26.72 -7.54
N LEU A 137 -22.78 25.46 -7.97
CA LEU A 137 -22.05 25.14 -9.20
C LEU A 137 -22.72 25.69 -10.47
N ARG A 138 -24.06 25.70 -10.52
CA ARG A 138 -24.80 26.32 -11.64
C ARG A 138 -24.50 27.82 -11.80
N THR A 139 -24.08 28.48 -10.74
CA THR A 139 -23.95 29.94 -10.65
C THR A 139 -22.51 30.42 -10.48
N ASN A 140 -21.56 29.54 -10.16
CA ASN A 140 -20.17 29.88 -9.85
C ASN A 140 -19.18 29.16 -10.76
N ARG A 141 -18.23 29.94 -11.30
CA ARG A 141 -17.22 29.51 -12.29
C ARG A 141 -15.86 29.37 -11.61
N LEU A 142 -15.20 28.21 -11.68
CA LEU A 142 -13.84 28.02 -11.15
C LEU A 142 -12.74 28.48 -12.13
N ASP A 143 -13.11 28.76 -13.39
CA ASP A 143 -12.20 29.12 -14.50
C ASP A 143 -12.78 30.19 -15.46
N GLY A 144 -13.91 30.82 -15.12
CA GLY A 144 -14.59 31.77 -16.01
C GLY A 144 -15.52 31.14 -17.07
N LYS A 145 -15.69 29.81 -17.10
CA LYS A 145 -16.71 29.11 -17.91
C LYS A 145 -17.88 28.65 -17.06
N LEU A 146 -19.08 28.56 -17.64
CA LEU A 146 -20.26 28.02 -16.96
C LEU A 146 -19.99 26.53 -16.67
N LEU A 147 -19.96 26.16 -15.39
CA LEU A 147 -19.76 24.78 -14.97
C LEU A 147 -21.09 24.05 -15.13
N HIS A 148 -21.29 23.42 -16.29
CA HIS A 148 -22.33 22.41 -16.42
C HIS A 148 -21.81 21.18 -15.66
N PRO A 149 -22.48 20.71 -14.59
CA PRO A 149 -22.25 19.35 -14.14
C PRO A 149 -22.48 18.45 -15.36
N PRO A 150 -21.54 17.56 -15.69
CA PRO A 150 -21.51 16.88 -16.98
C PRO A 150 -22.88 16.22 -17.23
N MET A 151 -23.60 16.70 -18.25
CA MET A 151 -25.03 16.37 -18.44
C MET A 151 -25.25 14.98 -19.01
N VAL A 152 -24.17 14.25 -19.28
CA VAL A 152 -24.15 12.86 -19.70
C VAL A 152 -22.87 12.23 -19.17
N SER A 153 -22.97 10.96 -18.78
CA SER A 153 -21.85 10.18 -18.22
C SER A 153 -20.59 10.17 -19.10
N THR A 154 -20.70 10.61 -20.35
CA THR A 154 -19.67 10.73 -21.40
C THR A 154 -18.75 11.95 -21.28
N GLU A 155 -19.17 13.08 -20.71
CA GLU A 155 -18.25 14.21 -20.45
C GLU A 155 -17.40 13.95 -19.20
N VAL A 156 -17.97 13.25 -18.20
CA VAL A 156 -17.15 12.56 -17.19
C VAL A 156 -16.30 11.50 -17.89
N SER A 157 -16.76 10.91 -18.99
CA SER A 157 -16.02 9.87 -19.71
C SER A 157 -14.84 10.38 -20.54
N ASP A 158 -14.81 11.64 -20.94
CA ASP A 158 -13.59 12.29 -21.43
C ASP A 158 -12.62 12.59 -20.29
N MET A 159 -13.12 12.87 -19.08
CA MET A 159 -12.33 12.75 -17.84
C MET A 159 -12.00 11.29 -17.47
N ARG A 160 -12.81 10.29 -17.89
CA ARG A 160 -12.59 8.85 -17.69
C ARG A 160 -11.73 8.23 -18.79
N GLY A 161 -11.42 8.93 -19.87
CA GLY A 161 -10.60 8.40 -20.97
C GLY A 161 -9.12 8.33 -20.64
N ARG A 162 -8.67 9.01 -19.58
CA ARG A 162 -7.33 8.82 -18.98
C ARG A 162 -7.35 7.99 -17.70
N LEU A 163 -8.51 7.47 -17.27
CA LEU A 163 -8.62 6.43 -16.24
C LEU A 163 -8.29 5.06 -16.85
N ALA A 164 -7.06 4.94 -17.32
CA ALA A 164 -6.31 3.74 -17.62
C ALA A 164 -5.18 4.15 -18.57
N ARG A 165 -4.18 4.92 -18.08
CA ARG A 165 -2.86 4.36 -18.38
C ARG A 165 -2.92 3.01 -17.70
N GLU A 166 -2.89 1.93 -18.46
CA GLU A 166 -2.54 0.64 -17.92
C GLU A 166 -1.32 0.89 -17.04
N TYR A 167 -1.54 0.94 -15.73
CA TYR A 167 -0.46 0.72 -14.81
C TYR A 167 -0.17 -0.77 -15.00
N THR A 168 0.67 -1.03 -16.00
CA THR A 168 1.44 -2.25 -16.13
C THR A 168 2.46 -2.11 -15.01
N PRO A 169 2.21 -2.70 -13.82
CA PRO A 169 3.27 -2.78 -12.83
C PRO A 169 4.52 -3.32 -13.51
N PRO A 170 5.71 -2.82 -13.15
CA PRO A 170 6.94 -3.45 -13.60
C PRO A 170 6.80 -4.95 -13.37
N THR A 171 7.07 -5.69 -14.43
CA THR A 171 6.71 -7.09 -14.71
C THR A 171 6.40 -7.84 -13.42
N VAL A 172 5.11 -7.98 -13.10
CA VAL A 172 4.69 -8.85 -12.00
C VAL A 172 5.17 -10.23 -12.40
N VAL A 173 6.20 -10.71 -11.73
CA VAL A 173 6.57 -12.11 -11.83
C VAL A 173 5.35 -12.89 -11.37
N GLU A 174 4.69 -13.54 -12.34
CA GLU A 174 3.59 -14.45 -12.03
C GLU A 174 4.11 -15.43 -10.99
N VAL A 175 3.39 -15.52 -9.87
CA VAL A 175 3.71 -16.54 -8.88
C VAL A 175 3.55 -17.88 -9.60
N PRO A 176 4.62 -18.69 -9.70
CA PRO A 176 4.52 -19.98 -10.37
C PRO A 176 3.37 -20.80 -9.76
N ASP A 177 2.78 -21.72 -10.53
CA ASP A 177 1.76 -22.59 -9.95
C ASP A 177 2.39 -23.55 -8.93
N LEU A 178 2.28 -23.20 -7.66
CA LEU A 178 2.81 -23.96 -6.54
C LEU A 178 1.81 -25.03 -6.04
N THR A 179 1.13 -25.75 -6.94
CA THR A 179 0.12 -26.75 -6.56
C THR A 179 0.75 -27.99 -5.91
N GLY A 180 0.72 -28.01 -4.58
CA GLY A 180 1.15 -29.12 -3.73
C GLY A 180 0.98 -28.78 -2.25
N ALA A 181 -0.26 -28.58 -1.79
CA ALA A 181 -0.51 -28.26 -0.39
C ALA A 181 -0.41 -29.53 0.48
N PRO A 182 0.49 -29.61 1.47
CA PRO A 182 0.39 -30.64 2.50
C PRO A 182 -0.90 -30.39 3.32
N PRO A 183 -1.62 -31.45 3.75
CA PRO A 183 -2.83 -31.27 4.53
C PRO A 183 -2.56 -30.53 5.86
N GLY A 184 -3.16 -29.34 6.00
CA GLY A 184 -3.21 -28.59 7.26
C GLY A 184 -1.89 -27.90 7.61
N TYR A 185 -1.62 -26.74 7.01
CA TYR A 185 -0.54 -25.88 7.45
C TYR A 185 -0.70 -25.52 8.92
N ARG A 186 0.32 -25.86 9.70
CA ARG A 186 0.44 -25.49 11.10
C ARG A 186 1.63 -24.56 11.25
N PRO A 187 1.42 -23.31 11.67
CA PRO A 187 2.50 -22.41 12.06
C PRO A 187 3.50 -23.10 13.00
N THR A 188 4.73 -23.32 12.52
CA THR A 188 5.87 -23.71 13.34
C THR A 188 6.90 -22.58 13.37
N PRO A 189 7.77 -22.50 14.40
CA PRO A 189 8.87 -21.54 14.41
C PRO A 189 9.74 -21.62 13.15
N LEU A 190 9.97 -22.84 12.64
CA LEU A 190 10.71 -23.06 11.39
C LEU A 190 9.97 -22.53 10.17
N SER A 191 8.64 -22.74 10.07
CA SER A 191 7.86 -22.19 8.95
C SER A 191 7.83 -20.66 8.95
N ASP A 192 7.74 -20.04 10.13
CA ASP A 192 7.78 -18.58 10.27
C ASP A 192 9.17 -18.05 9.88
N ALA A 193 10.24 -18.77 10.23
CA ALA A 193 11.60 -18.44 9.85
C ALA A 193 11.83 -18.56 8.33
N ILE A 194 11.35 -19.63 7.69
CA ILE A 194 11.42 -19.80 6.22
C ILE A 194 10.77 -18.61 5.51
N LEU A 195 9.54 -18.26 5.90
CA LEU A 195 8.75 -17.24 5.22
C LEU A 195 9.27 -15.82 5.48
N MET A 196 9.76 -15.54 6.69
CA MET A 196 10.40 -14.26 6.99
C MET A 196 11.76 -14.14 6.27
N ALA A 197 12.58 -15.20 6.27
CA ALA A 197 13.85 -15.23 5.54
C ALA A 197 13.63 -15.06 4.04
N LEU A 198 12.58 -15.68 3.47
CA LEU A 198 12.17 -15.45 2.09
C LEU A 198 11.80 -13.98 1.84
N ALA A 199 11.01 -13.34 2.71
CA ALA A 199 10.65 -11.94 2.55
C ALA A 199 11.88 -11.01 2.50
N TYR A 200 12.89 -11.28 3.33
CA TYR A 200 14.18 -10.56 3.27
C TYR A 200 15.02 -10.95 2.04
N ALA A 201 15.04 -12.23 1.65
CA ALA A 201 15.75 -12.70 0.46
C ALA A 201 15.22 -12.05 -0.82
N ILE A 202 13.89 -11.87 -0.93
CA ILE A 202 13.24 -11.13 -2.02
C ILE A 202 13.77 -9.69 -2.08
N VAL A 203 13.84 -8.99 -0.94
CA VAL A 203 14.44 -7.64 -0.88
C VAL A 203 15.90 -7.68 -1.36
N ARG A 204 16.68 -8.68 -0.94
CA ARG A 204 18.09 -8.83 -1.31
C ARG A 204 18.30 -9.06 -2.80
N VAL A 205 17.58 -9.99 -3.43
CA VAL A 205 17.81 -10.33 -4.84
C VAL A 205 17.38 -9.19 -5.75
N SER A 206 16.29 -8.50 -5.39
CA SER A 206 15.82 -7.32 -6.13
C SER A 206 16.80 -6.15 -6.06
N TRP A 207 17.58 -6.04 -4.98
CA TRP A 207 18.69 -5.09 -4.89
C TRP A 207 19.89 -5.44 -5.77
N SER A 208 20.35 -6.70 -5.82
CA SER A 208 21.53 -7.06 -6.63
C SER A 208 21.29 -6.99 -8.12
N GLU A 209 20.07 -7.31 -8.55
CA GLU A 209 19.77 -7.50 -9.96
C GLU A 209 19.18 -6.25 -10.59
N GLY A 210 18.86 -5.23 -9.78
CA GLY A 210 18.14 -4.04 -10.25
C GLY A 210 16.83 -4.47 -10.91
N ALA A 211 16.09 -5.39 -10.29
CA ALA A 211 14.97 -6.15 -10.88
C ALA A 211 13.72 -5.31 -11.24
N ILE A 212 13.87 -4.01 -11.43
CA ILE A 212 13.09 -3.26 -12.41
C ILE A 212 14.08 -2.62 -13.38
N LYS A 213 14.46 -3.38 -14.40
CA LYS A 213 15.16 -2.88 -15.56
C LYS A 213 14.45 -3.44 -16.78
N ASP A 214 13.65 -2.58 -17.41
CA ASP A 214 13.43 -2.69 -18.85
C ASP A 214 13.80 -1.36 -19.51
N ALA A 215 14.56 -1.52 -20.59
CA ALA A 215 15.01 -0.60 -21.64
C ALA A 215 16.17 0.38 -21.32
N GLU A 216 17.36 -0.01 -21.83
CA GLU A 216 18.35 0.83 -22.51
C GLU A 216 18.47 2.30 -22.06
N HIS A 217 19.05 2.53 -20.90
CA HIS A 217 20.09 3.55 -20.68
C HIS A 217 20.62 3.38 -19.26
N SER A 218 21.87 2.92 -19.13
CA SER A 218 22.54 2.75 -17.86
C SER A 218 22.89 4.11 -17.25
N THR A 219 22.20 4.53 -16.19
CA THR A 219 22.73 5.27 -15.02
C THR A 219 21.62 5.50 -13.96
N GLN A 220 20.92 4.46 -13.48
CA GLN A 220 19.67 4.69 -12.73
C GLN A 220 19.29 3.54 -11.78
N ALA A 221 20.26 2.97 -11.02
CA ALA A 221 19.92 2.06 -9.92
C ALA A 221 19.10 2.74 -8.79
N GLU A 222 18.94 4.07 -8.87
CA GLU A 222 18.17 4.91 -7.94
C GLU A 222 16.71 5.16 -8.39
N GLU A 223 16.32 4.84 -9.63
CA GLU A 223 15.09 5.40 -10.21
C GLU A 223 13.79 4.63 -9.93
N PHE A 224 13.86 3.38 -9.49
CA PHE A 224 12.69 2.64 -8.98
C PHE A 224 12.61 2.65 -7.45
N GLY A 225 13.27 3.63 -6.82
CA GLY A 225 13.52 3.87 -5.37
C GLY A 225 12.39 3.65 -4.37
N GLY A 226 11.97 2.40 -4.19
CA GLY A 226 11.19 1.90 -3.07
C GLY A 226 11.96 1.88 -1.75
N HIS A 227 11.27 1.96 -0.61
CA HIS A 227 11.87 1.55 0.66
C HIS A 227 12.12 0.03 0.66
N ASN A 228 13.09 -0.45 1.43
CA ASN A 228 13.55 -1.85 1.36
C ASN A 228 12.64 -2.80 2.14
N ILE A 229 11.42 -2.93 1.64
CA ILE A 229 10.31 -3.60 2.30
C ILE A 229 9.73 -4.66 1.38
N GLY A 230 9.76 -5.92 1.83
CA GLY A 230 9.21 -7.07 1.15
C GLY A 230 8.01 -7.65 1.88
N CYS A 231 7.17 -8.37 1.14
CA CYS A 231 5.98 -9.04 1.65
C CYS A 231 5.80 -10.39 0.97
N VAL A 232 5.38 -11.41 1.72
CA VAL A 232 4.99 -12.75 1.25
C VAL A 232 3.66 -13.13 1.92
N MET A 233 2.75 -13.75 1.18
CA MET A 233 1.45 -14.21 1.66
C MET A 233 1.31 -15.72 1.47
N ILE A 234 0.87 -16.40 2.53
CA ILE A 234 0.61 -17.84 2.57
C ILE A 234 -0.81 -18.09 3.06
N ASP A 235 -1.51 -19.06 2.50
CA ASP A 235 -2.87 -19.42 2.93
C ASP A 235 -2.90 -20.45 4.06
N GLY A 236 -4.09 -20.78 4.56
CA GLY A 236 -4.29 -21.78 5.61
C GLY A 236 -3.94 -23.23 5.19
N THR A 237 -3.62 -23.47 3.93
CA THR A 237 -3.18 -24.77 3.40
C THR A 237 -1.65 -24.86 3.29
N GLY A 238 -0.94 -23.75 3.48
CA GLY A 238 0.51 -23.69 3.36
C GLY A 238 0.99 -23.38 1.96
N LYS A 239 0.11 -22.89 1.08
CA LYS A 239 0.47 -22.45 -0.27
C LYS A 239 0.86 -20.98 -0.25
N ILE A 240 2.06 -20.67 -0.74
CA ILE A 240 2.45 -19.29 -1.03
C ILE A 240 1.67 -18.81 -2.25
N PHE A 241 0.91 -17.73 -2.12
CA PHE A 241 -0.01 -17.28 -3.18
C PHE A 241 0.20 -15.82 -3.61
N GLY A 242 1.09 -15.11 -2.95
CA GLY A 242 1.38 -13.72 -3.28
C GLY A 242 2.66 -13.21 -2.64
N TRP A 243 3.26 -12.21 -3.28
CA TRP A 243 4.43 -11.50 -2.79
C TRP A 243 4.41 -10.07 -3.29
N GLY A 244 5.20 -9.20 -2.67
CA GLY A 244 5.33 -7.82 -3.13
C GLY A 244 6.55 -7.12 -2.58
N LEU A 245 6.98 -6.10 -3.31
CA LEU A 245 8.05 -5.19 -2.93
C LEU A 245 7.51 -3.76 -2.88
N ASN A 246 8.08 -2.95 -2.02
CA ASN A 246 7.78 -1.52 -2.02
C ASN A 246 8.41 -0.88 -3.27
N LEU A 247 7.57 -0.20 -4.04
CA LEU A 247 7.85 0.52 -5.27
C LEU A 247 7.34 1.97 -5.15
N ASN A 248 7.51 2.59 -3.97
CA ASN A 248 6.89 3.88 -3.70
C ASN A 248 7.36 5.02 -4.63
N ALA A 249 8.56 4.91 -5.22
CA ALA A 249 9.04 5.80 -6.28
C ALA A 249 8.16 5.73 -7.55
N VAL A 250 7.59 4.56 -7.86
CA VAL A 250 6.65 4.37 -8.96
C VAL A 250 5.26 4.88 -8.58
N GLY A 251 4.86 4.70 -7.32
CA GLY A 251 3.61 5.24 -6.81
C GLY A 251 3.53 5.14 -5.29
N ALA A 252 3.18 6.23 -4.63
CA ALA A 252 3.28 6.34 -3.17
C ALA A 252 2.46 5.31 -2.37
N SER A 253 1.47 4.64 -2.98
CA SER A 253 0.69 3.57 -2.35
C SER A 253 1.22 2.16 -2.58
N LEU A 254 2.25 2.00 -3.42
CA LEU A 254 2.78 0.70 -3.86
C LEU A 254 3.79 0.18 -2.83
N HIS A 255 3.32 -0.11 -1.62
CA HIS A 255 4.11 -0.78 -0.60
C HIS A 255 4.14 -2.30 -0.83
N GLY A 256 5.08 -3.02 -0.21
CA GLY A 256 5.19 -4.47 -0.40
C GLY A 256 3.89 -5.20 -0.10
N GLU A 257 3.22 -4.85 0.98
CA GLU A 257 1.95 -5.47 1.40
C GLU A 257 0.81 -5.11 0.45
N THR A 258 0.70 -3.84 0.06
CA THR A 258 -0.33 -3.38 -0.87
C THR A 258 -0.12 -3.96 -2.26
N MET A 259 1.13 -4.08 -2.72
CA MET A 259 1.50 -4.72 -3.98
C MET A 259 1.11 -6.19 -3.96
N ALA A 260 1.46 -6.93 -2.91
CA ALA A 260 1.11 -8.34 -2.78
C ALA A 260 -0.41 -8.57 -2.88
N ILE A 261 -1.19 -7.77 -2.14
CA ILE A 261 -2.66 -7.83 -2.16
C ILE A 261 -3.22 -7.45 -3.53
N LEU A 262 -2.76 -6.33 -4.10
CA LEU A 262 -3.25 -5.83 -5.38
C LEU A 262 -2.97 -6.80 -6.53
N THR A 263 -1.77 -7.37 -6.56
CA THR A 263 -1.38 -8.36 -7.56
C THR A 263 -2.32 -9.56 -7.49
N HIS A 264 -2.52 -10.11 -6.29
CA HIS A 264 -3.41 -11.25 -6.11
C HIS A 264 -4.86 -10.93 -6.53
N GLN A 265 -5.40 -9.79 -6.08
CA GLN A 265 -6.78 -9.39 -6.36
C GLN A 265 -7.01 -8.98 -7.82
N ARG A 266 -5.97 -8.52 -8.54
CA ARG A 266 -6.06 -8.26 -9.98
C ARG A 266 -6.17 -9.55 -10.78
N THR A 267 -5.41 -10.57 -10.41
CA THR A 267 -5.41 -11.87 -11.11
C THR A 267 -6.63 -12.71 -10.76
N ASN A 268 -7.02 -12.76 -9.48
CA ASN A 268 -8.04 -13.69 -8.99
C ASN A 268 -9.37 -13.03 -8.61
N GLY A 269 -9.39 -11.72 -8.37
CA GLY A 269 -10.53 -11.03 -7.77
C GLY A 269 -10.74 -11.40 -6.29
N GLY A 270 -11.73 -10.77 -5.65
CA GLY A 270 -12.22 -11.18 -4.34
C GLY A 270 -11.30 -10.90 -3.13
N PRO A 271 -11.72 -11.37 -1.92
CA PRO A 271 -10.90 -11.34 -0.72
C PRO A 271 -9.75 -12.36 -0.79
N LEU A 272 -8.75 -12.22 0.08
CA LEU A 272 -7.66 -13.19 0.19
C LEU A 272 -8.16 -14.55 0.75
N PRO A 273 -7.46 -15.66 0.46
CA PRO A 273 -7.79 -16.98 0.98
C PRO A 273 -7.92 -17.04 2.52
N ALA A 274 -8.76 -17.93 3.02
CA ALA A 274 -8.92 -18.16 4.45
C ALA A 274 -7.61 -18.65 5.10
N GLY A 275 -7.39 -18.27 6.37
CA GLY A 275 -6.16 -18.61 7.09
C GLY A 275 -4.92 -17.87 6.58
N THR A 276 -5.11 -16.78 5.81
CA THR A 276 -4.01 -15.95 5.30
C THR A 276 -3.08 -15.51 6.43
N ARG A 277 -1.78 -15.75 6.23
CA ARG A 277 -0.70 -15.15 7.00
C ARG A 277 0.17 -14.32 6.09
N ILE A 278 0.51 -13.11 6.55
CA ILE A 278 1.28 -12.13 5.79
C ILE A 278 2.61 -11.90 6.49
N TYR A 279 3.71 -12.21 5.82
CA TYR A 279 5.07 -11.98 6.30
C TYR A 279 5.62 -10.74 5.64
N THR A 280 5.94 -9.72 6.41
CA THR A 280 6.52 -8.49 5.89
C THR A 280 7.76 -8.08 6.65
N THR A 281 8.75 -7.53 5.96
CA THR A 281 10.04 -7.19 6.60
C THR A 281 9.91 -6.02 7.57
N LEU A 282 8.88 -5.17 7.44
CA LEU A 282 8.62 -4.02 8.29
C LEU A 282 7.16 -3.99 8.76
N LYS A 283 6.90 -3.49 9.97
CA LYS A 283 5.54 -3.30 10.50
C LYS A 283 4.67 -2.52 9.50
N PRO A 284 3.47 -3.03 9.14
CA PRO A 284 2.60 -2.34 8.21
C PRO A 284 2.21 -0.95 8.70
N CYS A 285 2.34 0.06 7.85
CA CYS A 285 1.87 1.40 8.15
C CYS A 285 0.33 1.46 8.19
N TYR A 286 -0.26 2.59 8.57
CA TYR A 286 -1.73 2.74 8.64
C TYR A 286 -2.46 2.34 7.35
N MET A 287 -1.88 2.65 6.19
CA MET A 287 -2.43 2.26 4.88
C MET A 287 -2.41 0.75 4.69
N CYS A 288 -1.25 0.12 4.90
CA CYS A 288 -1.06 -1.31 4.72
C CYS A 288 -1.91 -2.09 5.74
N ALA A 289 -1.94 -1.65 7.00
CA ALA A 289 -2.80 -2.21 8.03
C ALA A 289 -4.28 -2.13 7.64
N GLY A 290 -4.78 -0.96 7.22
CA GLY A 290 -6.16 -0.81 6.74
C GLY A 290 -6.46 -1.65 5.50
N THR A 291 -5.51 -1.75 4.58
CA THR A 291 -5.62 -2.58 3.37
C THR A 291 -5.71 -4.06 3.72
N ILE A 292 -4.88 -4.53 4.64
CA ILE A 292 -4.83 -5.93 5.07
C ILE A 292 -6.13 -6.33 5.74
N VAL A 293 -6.60 -5.59 6.76
CA VAL A 293 -7.82 -5.96 7.49
C VAL A 293 -9.06 -5.93 6.59
N SER A 294 -9.05 -5.08 5.56
CA SER A 294 -10.09 -5.07 4.53
C SER A 294 -9.95 -6.26 3.58
N ALA A 295 -8.76 -6.55 3.05
CA ALA A 295 -8.61 -7.60 2.05
C ALA A 295 -8.66 -9.04 2.62
N ALA A 296 -8.31 -9.21 3.90
CA ALA A 296 -8.14 -10.50 4.55
C ALA A 296 -8.63 -10.48 6.01
N PRO A 297 -9.95 -10.55 6.25
CA PRO A 297 -10.48 -10.83 7.58
C PRO A 297 -9.85 -12.09 8.20
N ASP A 298 -9.72 -12.13 9.53
CA ASP A 298 -9.12 -13.22 10.30
C ASP A 298 -7.62 -13.51 10.01
N CYS A 299 -6.93 -12.62 9.29
CA CYS A 299 -5.52 -12.84 8.95
C CYS A 299 -4.55 -12.65 10.12
N THR A 300 -3.38 -13.27 10.03
CA THR A 300 -2.25 -12.98 10.94
C THR A 300 -1.11 -12.30 10.18
N VAL A 301 -0.66 -11.16 10.66
CA VAL A 301 0.50 -10.45 10.10
C VAL A 301 1.73 -10.68 10.97
N ILE A 302 2.81 -11.12 10.35
CA ILE A 302 4.11 -11.36 10.98
C ILE A 302 5.07 -10.34 10.39
N TYR A 303 5.63 -9.48 11.24
CA TYR A 303 6.55 -8.43 10.78
C TYR A 303 7.95 -8.57 11.38
N GLY A 304 8.96 -8.36 10.53
CA GLY A 304 10.37 -8.53 10.88
C GLY A 304 10.90 -7.41 11.77
N GLN A 305 10.57 -6.17 11.42
CA GLN A 305 10.99 -4.97 12.15
C GLN A 305 9.80 -4.16 12.62
N ASP A 306 9.86 -3.66 13.86
CA ASP A 306 8.81 -2.79 14.40
C ASP A 306 8.93 -1.37 13.84
N ASP A 307 7.82 -0.68 13.68
CA ASP A 307 7.79 0.76 13.41
C ASP A 307 7.12 1.48 14.56
N ARG A 308 7.94 2.18 15.36
CA ARG A 308 7.50 2.86 16.58
C ARG A 308 6.59 4.04 16.32
N ASN A 309 6.55 4.57 15.09
CA ASN A 309 5.61 5.62 14.71
C ASN A 309 4.22 5.07 14.36
N ILE A 310 4.12 3.75 14.15
CA ILE A 310 2.86 3.09 13.87
C ILE A 310 2.31 2.52 15.17
N THR A 311 1.38 3.26 15.74
CA THR A 311 0.68 2.90 16.97
C THR A 311 -0.81 2.98 16.74
N ASN A 312 -1.58 2.11 17.37
CA ASN A 312 -3.03 2.10 17.22
C ASN A 312 -3.43 2.04 15.73
N SER A 313 -2.79 1.17 14.96
CA SER A 313 -3.22 0.80 13.61
C SER A 313 -4.42 -0.14 13.65
N ALA A 314 -5.04 -0.41 12.50
CA ALA A 314 -6.15 -1.38 12.40
C ALA A 314 -5.75 -2.77 12.94
N LEU A 315 -4.51 -3.18 12.68
CA LEU A 315 -3.94 -4.43 13.16
C LEU A 315 -3.70 -4.41 14.68
N ASP A 316 -3.22 -3.30 15.24
CA ASP A 316 -3.04 -3.18 16.71
C ASP A 316 -4.40 -3.23 17.44
N ARG A 317 -5.46 -2.70 16.81
CA ARG A 317 -6.85 -2.76 17.30
C ARG A 317 -7.55 -4.09 17.04
N ARG A 318 -6.95 -5.01 16.30
CA ARG A 318 -7.54 -6.29 15.88
C ARG A 318 -8.86 -6.14 15.09
N VAL A 319 -8.92 -5.13 14.21
CA VAL A 319 -10.05 -4.95 13.30
C VAL A 319 -10.23 -6.20 12.43
N ASN A 320 -11.47 -6.62 12.20
CA ASN A 320 -11.84 -7.82 11.45
C ASN A 320 -11.15 -9.11 11.96
N ASN A 321 -10.91 -9.17 13.27
CA ASN A 321 -10.23 -10.29 13.94
C ASN A 321 -8.81 -10.57 13.40
N CYS A 322 -8.22 -9.61 12.70
CA CYS A 322 -6.84 -9.70 12.27
C CYS A 322 -5.90 -9.50 13.47
N SER A 323 -4.71 -10.07 13.41
CA SER A 323 -3.67 -9.85 14.43
C SER A 323 -2.34 -9.51 13.78
N ASN A 324 -1.45 -8.87 14.53
CA ASN A 324 -0.06 -8.69 14.14
C ASN A 324 0.88 -9.17 15.25
N VAL A 325 2.08 -9.60 14.86
CA VAL A 325 3.12 -10.01 15.80
C VAL A 325 4.51 -9.76 15.21
N MET A 326 5.40 -9.22 16.03
CA MET A 326 6.80 -9.07 15.64
C MET A 326 7.53 -10.42 15.75
N ARG A 327 8.20 -10.81 14.67
CA ARG A 327 9.12 -11.95 14.60
C ARG A 327 10.30 -11.56 13.73
N ALA A 328 11.37 -11.11 14.37
CA ALA A 328 12.58 -10.67 13.66
C ALA A 328 13.34 -11.81 12.98
N GLY A 329 13.05 -13.07 13.27
CA GLY A 329 13.90 -14.20 12.87
C GLY A 329 15.09 -14.33 13.84
N GLU A 330 16.16 -15.00 13.39
CA GLU A 330 17.26 -15.40 14.27
C GLU A 330 18.52 -14.57 14.08
N THR A 331 18.89 -14.22 12.83
CA THR A 331 20.13 -13.48 12.56
C THR A 331 19.90 -12.10 11.93
N THR A 332 19.35 -12.04 10.73
CA THR A 332 19.30 -10.77 9.98
C THR A 332 18.34 -9.77 10.60
N GLY A 333 17.12 -10.17 10.98
CA GLY A 333 16.18 -9.22 11.57
C GLY A 333 16.61 -8.69 12.94
N PRO A 334 17.18 -9.50 13.88
CA PRO A 334 17.77 -8.96 15.10
C PRO A 334 18.94 -7.99 14.85
N ALA A 335 19.75 -8.22 13.82
CA ALA A 335 20.79 -7.28 13.41
C ALA A 335 20.20 -5.97 12.87
N LEU A 336 19.16 -6.06 12.03
CA LEU A 336 18.45 -4.87 11.52
C LEU A 336 17.75 -4.08 12.64
N LEU A 337 17.13 -4.76 13.61
CA LEU A 337 16.56 -4.13 14.80
C LEU A 337 17.61 -3.39 15.65
N ARG A 338 18.84 -3.90 15.73
CA ARG A 338 19.94 -3.21 16.42
C ARG A 338 20.35 -1.94 15.68
N ILE A 339 20.42 -1.96 14.36
CA ILE A 339 20.68 -0.77 13.53
C ILE A 339 19.57 0.27 13.71
N GLN A 340 18.32 -0.18 13.77
CA GLN A 340 17.16 0.70 13.95
C GLN A 340 17.24 1.51 15.26
N GLY A 341 17.69 0.90 16.35
CA GLY A 341 17.90 1.58 17.64
C GLY A 341 16.63 2.28 18.16
N ARG A 342 16.60 3.63 18.12
CA ARG A 342 15.45 4.48 18.52
C ARG A 342 14.77 5.24 17.38
N GLN A 343 15.16 5.00 16.13
CA GLN A 343 14.72 5.80 14.98
C GLN A 343 13.48 5.23 14.28
N SER A 344 12.85 6.07 13.45
CA SER A 344 11.82 5.68 12.47
C SER A 344 12.46 4.91 11.30
N THR A 345 11.72 3.96 10.75
CA THR A 345 12.22 2.74 10.10
C THR A 345 12.56 2.84 8.62
N THR A 346 11.94 3.75 7.88
CA THR A 346 12.20 3.86 6.44
C THR A 346 13.63 4.36 6.16
N GLY A 347 14.16 5.23 7.01
CA GLY A 347 15.52 5.74 6.91
C GLY A 347 16.60 4.76 7.39
N SER A 348 16.35 3.97 8.43
CA SER A 348 17.35 3.02 8.97
C SER A 348 17.61 1.85 8.01
N LEU A 349 16.60 1.44 7.25
CA LEU A 349 16.68 0.40 6.22
C LEU A 349 17.43 0.84 4.96
N ALA A 350 17.72 2.13 4.80
CA ALA A 350 18.43 2.68 3.65
C ALA A 350 19.95 2.81 3.86
N THR A 351 20.47 2.36 5.01
CA THR A 351 21.90 2.46 5.36
C THR A 351 22.74 1.37 4.71
N GLU A 352 24.04 1.64 4.47
CA GLU A 352 24.98 0.64 3.92
C GLU A 352 25.15 -0.58 4.85
N ALA A 353 25.06 -0.37 6.17
CA ALA A 353 25.06 -1.47 7.14
C ALA A 353 23.82 -2.36 7.01
N ALA A 354 22.63 -1.77 6.86
CA ALA A 354 21.41 -2.53 6.57
C ALA A 354 21.49 -3.23 5.20
N ARG A 355 22.25 -2.66 4.26
CA ARG A 355 22.48 -3.28 2.95
C ARG A 355 23.30 -4.56 3.03
N GLY A 356 24.41 -4.52 3.77
CA GLY A 356 25.23 -5.71 4.02
C GLY A 356 24.43 -6.87 4.61
N LEU A 357 23.57 -6.56 5.59
CA LEU A 357 22.74 -7.57 6.27
C LEU A 357 21.73 -8.27 5.37
N MET A 358 21.29 -7.67 4.25
CA MET A 358 20.41 -8.40 3.33
C MET A 358 21.16 -9.51 2.60
N GLY A 359 22.48 -9.39 2.42
CA GLY A 359 23.32 -10.52 1.97
C GLY A 359 23.19 -11.69 2.94
N ASP A 360 23.29 -11.40 4.24
CA ASP A 360 23.13 -12.39 5.31
C ASP A 360 21.73 -12.99 5.35
N ALA A 361 20.67 -12.25 4.97
CA ALA A 361 19.32 -12.82 4.87
C ALA A 361 19.19 -13.88 3.77
N LEU A 362 19.82 -13.66 2.61
CA LEU A 362 19.81 -14.66 1.54
C LEU A 362 20.59 -15.91 1.96
N GLU A 363 21.72 -15.72 2.65
CA GLU A 363 22.47 -16.82 3.23
C GLU A 363 21.67 -17.55 4.33
N GLU A 364 20.97 -16.83 5.20
CA GLU A 364 20.09 -17.40 6.24
C GLU A 364 18.99 -18.25 5.60
N PHE A 365 18.36 -17.78 4.52
CA PHE A 365 17.37 -18.55 3.76
C PHE A 365 17.96 -19.85 3.19
N PHE A 366 19.16 -19.81 2.60
CA PHE A 366 19.85 -20.99 2.09
C PHE A 366 20.30 -21.95 3.19
N ARG A 367 20.79 -21.41 4.31
CA ARG A 367 21.20 -22.18 5.48
C ARG A 367 20.02 -22.92 6.09
N ILE A 368 18.86 -22.28 6.20
CA ILE A 368 17.64 -22.95 6.62
C ILE A 368 17.39 -24.15 5.71
N GLY A 369 17.30 -23.93 4.39
CA GLY A 369 17.04 -25.00 3.41
C GLY A 369 17.99 -26.18 3.49
N ALA A 370 19.30 -25.93 3.55
CA ALA A 370 20.31 -26.96 3.62
C ALA A 370 20.24 -27.83 4.89
N ASN A 371 19.59 -27.34 5.96
CA ASN A 371 19.48 -28.04 7.24
C ASN A 371 18.08 -28.64 7.51
N ILE A 372 17.09 -28.44 6.62
CA ILE A 372 15.77 -29.06 6.80
C ILE A 372 15.83 -30.54 6.38
N PRO A 373 15.41 -31.48 7.24
CA PRO A 373 15.27 -32.87 6.83
C PRO A 373 14.24 -33.03 5.70
N PRO A 374 14.54 -33.78 4.61
CA PRO A 374 13.73 -33.82 3.39
C PRO A 374 12.33 -34.43 3.56
N HIS A 375 12.09 -35.16 4.66
CA HIS A 375 10.79 -35.78 4.96
C HIS A 375 9.85 -34.86 5.75
N ARG A 376 10.29 -33.66 6.11
CA ARG A 376 9.45 -32.67 6.78
C ARG A 376 8.70 -31.84 5.76
N TRP A 377 7.45 -31.51 6.07
CA TRP A 377 6.65 -30.60 5.24
C TRP A 377 7.28 -29.20 5.12
N GLU A 378 8.08 -28.75 6.09
CA GLU A 378 8.85 -27.50 5.97
C GLU A 378 9.86 -27.54 4.82
N SER A 379 10.31 -28.73 4.40
CA SER A 379 11.13 -28.90 3.21
C SER A 379 10.33 -28.54 1.95
N ASP A 380 9.07 -28.97 1.87
CA ASP A 380 8.16 -28.64 0.76
C ASP A 380 7.86 -27.13 0.74
N LEU A 381 7.65 -26.53 1.91
CA LEU A 381 7.48 -25.07 2.02
C LEU A 381 8.73 -24.32 1.57
N TRP A 382 9.92 -24.79 1.95
CA TRP A 382 11.17 -24.17 1.51
C TRP A 382 11.38 -24.32 0.00
N MET A 383 11.03 -25.46 -0.59
CA MET A 383 11.06 -25.65 -2.05
C MET A 383 10.11 -24.67 -2.77
N GLN A 384 8.88 -24.51 -2.29
CA GLN A 384 7.95 -23.50 -2.81
C GLN A 384 8.53 -22.07 -2.70
N ALA A 385 9.16 -21.75 -1.56
CA ALA A 385 9.83 -20.48 -1.35
C ALA A 385 11.01 -20.27 -2.32
N MET A 386 11.80 -21.32 -2.56
CA MET A 386 12.91 -21.30 -3.49
C MET A 386 12.43 -21.13 -4.93
N ASP A 387 11.36 -21.81 -5.34
CA ASP A 387 10.76 -21.65 -6.67
C ASP A 387 10.25 -20.22 -6.90
N LEU A 388 9.61 -19.62 -5.90
CA LEU A 388 9.24 -18.20 -5.95
C LEU A 388 10.49 -17.30 -6.08
N LEU A 389 11.52 -17.54 -5.27
CA LEU A 389 12.76 -16.76 -5.35
C LEU A 389 13.44 -16.89 -6.72
N CYS A 390 13.36 -18.07 -7.35
CA CYS A 390 13.87 -18.33 -8.70
C CYS A 390 13.04 -17.64 -9.79
N ALA A 391 11.73 -17.53 -9.60
CA ALA A 391 10.87 -16.76 -10.49
C ALA A 391 11.22 -15.26 -10.43
N ILE A 392 11.55 -14.76 -9.24
CA ILE A 392 11.96 -13.36 -9.03
C ILE A 392 13.37 -13.09 -9.54
N SER A 393 14.30 -14.02 -9.31
CA SER A 393 15.70 -13.95 -9.71
C SER A 393 16.14 -15.27 -10.36
N PRO A 394 16.47 -15.29 -11.65
CA PRO A 394 16.96 -16.51 -12.31
C PRO A 394 18.29 -17.00 -11.73
N PHE A 395 19.01 -16.15 -10.99
CA PHE A 395 20.30 -16.48 -10.38
C PHE A 395 20.16 -17.17 -9.01
N ALA A 396 18.98 -17.21 -8.41
CA ALA A 396 18.77 -17.78 -7.08
C ALA A 396 19.29 -19.23 -6.96
N LYS A 397 19.00 -20.11 -7.93
CA LYS A 397 19.53 -21.51 -7.94
C LYS A 397 21.04 -21.56 -8.02
N THR A 398 21.64 -20.69 -8.84
CA THR A 398 23.09 -20.61 -8.99
C THR A 398 23.75 -20.16 -7.69
N LEU A 399 23.20 -19.14 -7.02
CA LEU A 399 23.68 -18.66 -5.73
C LEU A 399 23.58 -19.74 -4.64
N TYR A 400 22.48 -20.50 -4.62
CA TYR A 400 22.33 -21.63 -3.71
C TYR A 400 23.37 -22.74 -3.99
N GLY A 401 23.64 -23.04 -5.26
CA GLY A 401 24.69 -23.98 -5.64
C GLY A 401 26.09 -23.57 -5.17
N TYR A 402 26.41 -22.27 -5.23
CA TYR A 402 27.67 -21.75 -4.68
C TYR A 402 27.71 -21.84 -3.15
N TYR A 403 26.60 -21.55 -2.48
CA TYR A 403 26.48 -21.72 -1.03
C TYR A 403 26.79 -23.16 -0.60
N LEU A 404 26.18 -24.16 -1.25
CA LEU A 404 26.41 -25.58 -0.95
C LEU A 404 27.87 -26.00 -1.16
N LYS A 405 28.50 -25.58 -2.27
CA LYS A 405 29.93 -25.84 -2.52
C LYS A 405 30.84 -25.21 -1.46
N GLY A 406 30.46 -24.03 -0.96
CA GLY A 406 31.17 -23.36 0.13
C GLY A 406 31.16 -24.17 1.43
N LEU A 407 30.08 -24.88 1.74
CA LEU A 407 30.00 -25.78 2.90
C LEU A 407 30.88 -27.02 2.74
N GLU A 408 30.94 -27.59 1.53
CA GLU A 408 31.79 -28.75 1.24
C GLU A 408 33.28 -28.41 1.43
N ALA A 409 33.71 -27.24 0.97
CA ALA A 409 35.09 -26.77 1.11
C ALA A 409 35.51 -26.44 2.56
N GLN A 410 34.56 -26.22 3.48
CA GLN A 410 34.83 -25.96 4.90
C GLN A 410 34.84 -27.24 5.76
N SER A 411 34.31 -28.34 5.22
CA SER A 411 34.24 -29.66 5.90
C SER A 411 35.33 -30.63 5.46
N SER A 412 36.09 -30.28 4.42
CA SER A 412 37.37 -30.87 4.00
C SER A 412 38.55 -30.16 4.64
#